data_AF-A0A4Q6AUA5-F1
#
_entry.id   AF-A0A4Q6AUA5-F1
#
_cell.length_a   1.000
_cell.length_b   1.000
_cell.length_c   1.000
_cell.angle_alpha   90.00
_cell.angle_beta   90.00
_cell.angle_gamma   90.00
#
_symmetry.space_group_name_H-M   'P 1'
#
loop_
_entity.id
_entity.type
_entity.pdbx_description
1 polymer ?
#
loop_
_entity_poly.entity_id
_entity_poly.type
_entity_poly.pdbx_seq_one_letter_code
_entity_poly.pdbx_strand_id
1 'polypeptide(L)'
;MYGPENPEKQKISRKKPFFPVTEGLKEYLAYYGRKIPLPVRYDDLLRFTTAIPVYDNKGKDTLWETALYNPEDTQHIHEGLKQIYSILKTEGQSRVHRHLHVEKVDYCTFGNSNPFRIKIVNNFNDNYDYFYIKKVDA
;
A
#
# COMPACT_ATOMS: atom_id res chain seq x y z
N MET A 1 8.47 16.06 -4.62
CA MET A 1 7.03 15.77 -4.47
C MET A 1 6.28 17.08 -4.52
N TYR A 2 5.38 17.26 -5.50
CA TYR A 2 4.57 18.47 -5.68
C TYR A 2 3.12 18.17 -5.26
N GLY A 3 2.73 18.59 -4.06
CA GLY A 3 1.32 18.68 -3.69
C GLY A 3 0.71 19.99 -4.24
N PRO A 4 -0.57 20.02 -4.64
CA PRO A 4 -1.26 21.21 -5.16
C PRO A 4 -1.45 22.28 -4.08
N GLU A 5 -1.29 23.57 -4.40
CA GLU A 5 -1.40 24.70 -3.44
C GLU A 5 -2.76 24.86 -2.74
N ASN A 6 -3.80 24.16 -3.19
CA ASN A 6 -5.13 24.27 -2.61
C ASN A 6 -5.87 22.92 -2.63
N PRO A 7 -5.87 22.16 -1.52
CA PRO A 7 -6.50 20.84 -1.44
C PRO A 7 -8.04 20.88 -1.61
N GLU A 8 -8.72 21.94 -1.16
CA GLU A 8 -10.18 22.08 -1.28
C GLU A 8 -10.67 22.22 -2.74
N LYS A 9 -9.78 22.61 -3.67
CA LYS A 9 -10.11 22.76 -5.09
C LYS A 9 -9.92 21.50 -5.94
N GLN A 10 -9.50 20.37 -5.38
CA GLN A 10 -9.33 19.13 -6.14
C GLN A 10 -10.65 18.36 -6.35
N LYS A 11 -11.58 18.95 -7.10
CA LYS A 11 -12.72 18.19 -7.65
C LYS A 11 -12.24 17.41 -8.88
N ILE A 12 -11.98 16.11 -8.70
CA ILE A 12 -11.65 15.20 -9.82
C ILE A 12 -12.86 15.15 -10.76
N SER A 13 -12.74 15.78 -11.93
CA SER A 13 -13.84 15.87 -12.90
C SER A 13 -14.13 14.53 -13.59
N ARG A 14 -13.11 13.67 -13.71
CA ARG A 14 -13.19 12.34 -14.34
C ARG A 14 -12.28 11.36 -13.62
N LYS A 15 -12.84 10.22 -13.23
CA LYS A 15 -12.08 9.06 -12.73
C LYS A 15 -11.94 8.01 -13.84
N LYS A 16 -10.86 7.25 -13.83
CA LYS A 16 -10.67 6.14 -14.76
C LYS A 16 -11.69 5.04 -14.40
N PRO A 17 -12.45 4.49 -15.36
CA PRO A 17 -13.32 3.35 -15.08
C PRO A 17 -12.48 2.15 -14.63
N PHE A 18 -13.03 1.35 -13.73
CA PHE A 18 -12.42 0.11 -13.28
C PHE A 18 -12.76 -0.99 -14.28
N PHE A 19 -11.74 -1.57 -14.90
CA PHE A 19 -11.90 -2.77 -15.72
C PHE A 19 -11.61 -4.00 -14.86
N PRO A 20 -12.46 -5.06 -14.96
CA PRO A 20 -12.20 -6.29 -14.25
C PRO A 20 -11.10 -7.09 -14.96
N VAL A 21 -10.31 -7.82 -14.17
CA VAL A 21 -9.36 -8.79 -14.72
C VAL A 21 -10.13 -9.89 -15.43
N THR A 22 -9.94 -10.00 -16.74
CA THR A 22 -10.55 -11.05 -17.57
C THR A 22 -10.03 -12.43 -17.20
N GLU A 23 -10.81 -13.47 -17.46
CA GLU A 23 -10.39 -14.84 -17.13
C GLU A 23 -9.11 -15.24 -17.88
N GLY A 24 -9.01 -14.90 -19.17
CA GLY A 24 -7.79 -15.16 -19.96
C GLY A 24 -6.54 -14.49 -19.38
N LEU A 25 -6.65 -13.28 -18.81
CA LEU A 25 -5.51 -12.65 -18.13
C LEU A 25 -5.17 -13.36 -16.82
N LYS A 26 -6.17 -13.81 -16.04
CA LYS A 26 -5.93 -14.59 -14.81
C LYS A 26 -5.22 -15.91 -15.11
N GLU A 27 -5.66 -16.62 -16.15
CA GLU A 27 -5.07 -17.88 -16.60
C GLU A 27 -3.63 -17.65 -17.09
N TYR A 28 -3.40 -16.61 -17.89
CA TYR A 28 -2.06 -16.23 -18.33
C TYR A 28 -1.13 -15.94 -17.15
N LEU A 29 -1.58 -15.13 -16.18
CA LEU A 29 -0.78 -14.82 -14.99
C LEU A 29 -0.50 -16.08 -14.16
N ALA A 30 -1.47 -16.99 -14.04
CA ALA A 30 -1.28 -18.26 -13.35
C ALA A 30 -0.27 -19.17 -14.07
N TYR A 31 -0.38 -19.29 -15.39
CA TYR A 31 0.52 -20.09 -16.23
C TYR A 31 1.99 -19.65 -16.09
N TYR A 32 2.22 -18.34 -16.01
CA TYR A 32 3.57 -17.78 -15.83
C TYR A 32 3.97 -17.59 -14.36
N GLY A 33 3.25 -18.16 -13.39
CA GLY A 33 3.59 -18.06 -11.96
C GLY A 33 3.49 -16.65 -11.37
N ARG A 34 2.78 -15.73 -12.03
CA ARG A 34 2.55 -14.34 -11.61
C ARG A 34 1.26 -14.15 -10.81
N LYS A 35 0.56 -15.23 -10.49
CA LYS A 35 -0.58 -15.25 -9.57
C LYS A 35 -0.13 -15.88 -8.26
N ILE A 36 -0.10 -15.09 -7.20
CA ILE A 36 0.32 -15.53 -5.86
C ILE A 36 -0.76 -15.24 -4.83
N PRO A 37 -0.99 -16.12 -3.85
CA PRO A 37 -1.78 -15.78 -2.67
C PRO A 37 -0.99 -14.75 -1.84
N LEU A 38 -1.66 -13.68 -1.42
CA LEU A 38 -1.07 -12.68 -0.54
C LEU A 38 -1.52 -12.94 0.91
N PRO A 39 -0.64 -12.74 1.89
CA PRO A 39 -0.95 -12.92 3.31
C PRO A 39 -1.91 -11.86 3.86
N VAL A 40 -2.01 -10.70 3.19
CA VAL A 40 -3.01 -9.66 3.46
C VAL A 40 -3.53 -9.10 2.15
N ARG A 41 -4.82 -8.78 2.14
CA ARG A 41 -5.56 -8.24 1.01
C ARG A 41 -5.78 -6.74 1.21
N TYR A 42 -6.14 -6.06 0.13
CA TYR A 42 -6.51 -4.64 0.19
C TYR A 42 -7.64 -4.37 1.19
N ASP A 43 -8.64 -5.25 1.25
CA ASP A 43 -9.78 -5.08 2.16
C ASP A 43 -9.39 -5.24 3.63
N ASP A 44 -8.32 -5.98 3.93
CA ASP A 44 -7.78 -6.06 5.29
C ASP A 44 -7.20 -4.71 5.72
N LEU A 45 -6.55 -4.00 4.81
CA LEU A 45 -5.98 -2.66 5.04
C LEU A 45 -7.04 -1.58 5.19
N LEU A 46 -8.26 -1.79 4.68
CA LEU A 46 -9.37 -0.86 4.88
C LEU A 46 -9.94 -0.89 6.32
N ARG A 47 -9.52 -1.84 7.16
CA ARG A 47 -10.03 -2.00 8.54
C ARG A 47 -9.38 -1.06 9.56
N PHE A 48 -8.67 -0.02 9.11
CA PHE A 48 -8.10 0.98 10.02
C PHE A 48 -9.21 1.69 10.80
N THR A 49 -8.96 1.97 12.08
CA THR A 49 -9.94 2.59 12.99
C THR A 49 -9.85 4.11 12.97
N THR A 50 -8.66 4.63 12.72
CA THR A 50 -8.37 6.07 12.72
C THR A 50 -7.35 6.37 11.62
N ALA A 51 -7.38 7.57 11.05
CA ALA A 51 -6.34 8.03 10.16
C ALA A 51 -5.91 9.46 10.52
N ILE A 52 -4.64 9.78 10.27
CA ILE A 52 -4.06 11.09 10.60
C ILE A 52 -3.52 11.72 9.31
N PRO A 53 -3.91 12.95 8.95
CA PRO A 53 -3.39 13.64 7.77
C PRO A 53 -1.86 13.77 7.80
N VAL A 54 -1.22 13.52 6.67
CA VAL A 54 0.22 13.68 6.49
C VAL A 54 0.48 15.04 5.85
N TYR A 55 1.19 15.90 6.57
CA TYR A 55 1.65 17.20 6.07
C TYR A 55 3.10 17.11 5.59
N ASP A 56 3.45 17.92 4.59
CA ASP A 56 4.83 18.08 4.15
C ASP A 56 5.62 19.02 5.10
N ASN A 57 6.90 19.21 4.80
CA ASN A 57 7.80 20.06 5.59
C ASN A 57 7.44 21.56 5.58
N LYS A 58 6.51 21.98 4.72
CA LYS A 58 5.97 23.35 4.66
C LYS A 58 4.59 23.45 5.32
N GLY A 59 4.13 22.38 6.00
CA GLY A 59 2.83 22.32 6.64
C GLY A 59 1.67 22.15 5.67
N LYS A 60 1.93 21.75 4.43
CA LYS A 60 0.91 21.59 3.39
C LYS A 60 0.39 20.16 3.35
N ASP A 61 -0.93 20.02 3.21
CA ASP A 61 -1.59 18.73 3.15
C ASP A 61 -1.11 17.92 1.93
N THR A 62 -0.66 16.69 2.17
CA THR A 62 -0.21 15.77 1.11
C THR A 62 -1.35 14.94 0.51
N LEU A 63 -2.55 15.01 1.08
CA LEU A 63 -3.73 14.20 0.77
C LEU A 63 -3.52 12.69 1.02
N TRP A 64 -2.50 12.36 1.81
CA TRP A 64 -2.30 11.05 2.39
C TRP A 64 -2.68 11.10 3.86
N GLU A 65 -3.25 9.99 4.34
CA GLU A 65 -3.59 9.83 5.75
C GLU A 65 -2.87 8.58 6.27
N THR A 66 -2.13 8.70 7.37
CA THR A 66 -1.53 7.54 8.03
C THR A 66 -2.64 6.74 8.72
N ALA A 67 -2.87 5.52 8.23
CA ALA A 67 -3.88 4.60 8.72
C ALA A 67 -3.40 3.90 10.01
N LEU A 68 -4.24 3.93 11.03
CA LEU A 68 -3.99 3.34 12.35
C LEU A 68 -5.01 2.23 12.60
N TYR A 69 -4.51 1.07 13.02
CA TYR A 69 -5.31 -0.12 13.29
C TYR A 69 -5.37 -0.38 14.80
N ASN A 70 -6.32 -1.20 15.22
CA ASN A 70 -6.27 -1.75 16.58
C ASN A 70 -5.02 -2.67 16.73
N PRO A 71 -4.60 -3.01 17.96
CA PRO A 71 -3.38 -3.80 18.17
C PRO A 71 -3.39 -5.18 17.50
N GLU A 72 -4.55 -5.86 17.50
CA GLU A 72 -4.72 -7.19 16.92
C GLU A 72 -4.51 -7.17 15.39
N ASP A 73 -5.21 -6.26 14.70
CA ASP A 73 -5.08 -6.06 13.27
C ASP A 73 -3.69 -5.52 12.90
N THR A 74 -3.11 -4.64 13.72
CA THR A 74 -1.76 -4.10 13.48
C THR A 74 -0.73 -5.22 13.35
N GLN A 75 -0.73 -6.18 14.27
CA GLN A 75 0.23 -7.28 14.25
C GLN A 75 0.05 -8.14 12.99
N HIS A 76 -1.19 -8.53 12.69
CA HIS A 76 -1.50 -9.35 11.51
C HIS A 76 -1.13 -8.63 10.20
N ILE A 77 -1.52 -7.36 10.06
CA ILE A 77 -1.28 -6.55 8.87
C ILE A 77 0.22 -6.31 8.68
N HIS A 78 0.94 -5.88 9.72
CA HIS A 78 2.36 -5.59 9.60
C HIS A 78 3.17 -6.84 9.25
N GLU A 79 2.84 -8.00 9.83
CA GLU A 79 3.48 -9.26 9.48
C GLU A 79 3.23 -9.64 8.02
N GLY A 80 1.97 -9.58 7.58
CA GLY A 80 1.61 -9.85 6.20
C GLY A 80 2.27 -8.88 5.20
N LEU A 81 2.38 -7.58 5.53
CA LEU A 81 3.05 -6.59 4.70
C LEU A 81 4.56 -6.84 4.56
N LYS A 82 5.24 -7.28 5.63
CA LYS A 82 6.66 -7.68 5.54
C LYS A 82 6.85 -8.90 4.65
N GLN A 83 5.92 -9.85 4.71
CA GLN A 83 5.93 -11.02 3.84
C GLN A 83 5.70 -10.64 2.38
N ILE A 84 4.73 -9.77 2.08
CA ILE A 84 4.50 -9.23 0.73
C ILE A 84 5.77 -8.56 0.21
N TYR A 85 6.37 -7.68 0.99
CA TYR A 85 7.60 -7.00 0.57
C TYR A 85 8.75 -7.98 0.31
N SER A 86 8.87 -9.03 1.12
CA SER A 86 9.87 -10.08 0.89
C SER A 86 9.61 -10.80 -0.43
N ILE A 87 8.36 -11.16 -0.73
CA ILE A 87 7.98 -11.76 -2.02
C ILE A 87 8.36 -10.84 -3.19
N LEU A 88 8.12 -9.53 -3.06
CA LEU A 88 8.46 -8.53 -4.09
C LEU A 88 9.98 -8.36 -4.30
N LYS A 89 10.78 -8.42 -3.22
CA LYS A 89 12.22 -8.16 -3.29
C LYS A 89 13.07 -9.38 -3.64
N THR A 90 12.62 -10.59 -3.30
CA THR A 90 13.50 -11.76 -3.33
C THR A 90 13.00 -12.92 -4.18
N GLU A 91 11.96 -12.71 -4.99
CA GLU A 91 11.28 -13.79 -5.73
C GLU A 91 10.95 -15.00 -4.83
N GLY A 92 10.79 -14.79 -3.51
CA GLY A 92 10.48 -15.84 -2.53
C GLY A 92 11.61 -16.32 -1.62
N GLN A 93 12.83 -15.74 -1.63
CA GLN A 93 13.82 -16.06 -0.60
C GLN A 93 13.43 -15.45 0.76
N SER A 94 12.97 -16.31 1.65
CA SER A 94 12.25 -16.02 2.89
C SER A 94 13.11 -15.50 4.05
N ARG A 95 14.41 -15.25 3.88
CA ARG A 95 15.28 -14.78 4.98
C ARG A 95 15.19 -13.28 5.28
N VAL A 96 14.59 -12.47 4.40
CA VAL A 96 14.62 -10.99 4.52
C VAL A 96 13.60 -10.44 5.53
N HIS A 97 12.47 -11.11 5.78
CA HIS A 97 11.36 -10.52 6.58
C HIS A 97 11.65 -10.31 8.08
N ARG A 98 12.63 -10.99 8.68
CA ARG A 98 12.85 -10.94 10.14
C ARG A 98 13.41 -9.60 10.64
N HIS A 99 14.09 -8.87 9.77
CA HIS A 99 14.77 -7.61 10.11
C HIS A 99 14.07 -6.39 9.53
N LEU A 100 12.83 -6.56 9.08
CA LEU A 100 12.01 -5.48 8.57
C LEU A 100 10.97 -5.08 9.60
N HIS A 101 10.61 -3.81 9.60
CA HIS A 101 9.38 -3.34 10.22
C HIS A 101 8.63 -2.40 9.28
N VAL A 102 7.29 -2.44 9.38
CA VAL A 102 6.43 -1.46 8.75
C VAL A 102 6.44 -0.23 9.64
N GLU A 103 7.01 0.87 9.16
CA GLU A 103 7.02 2.14 9.90
C GLU A 103 5.69 2.87 9.74
N LYS A 104 5.12 2.81 8.53
CA LYS A 104 3.92 3.59 8.18
C LYS A 104 3.10 2.91 7.09
N VAL A 105 1.78 2.97 7.26
CA VAL A 105 0.80 2.63 6.22
C VAL A 105 -0.01 3.88 5.94
N ASP A 106 0.17 4.46 4.77
CA ASP A 106 -0.59 5.64 4.34
C ASP A 106 -1.68 5.24 3.35
N TYR A 107 -2.87 5.76 3.56
CA TYR A 107 -4.01 5.66 2.67
C TYR A 107 -4.14 6.93 1.83
N CYS A 108 -4.29 6.79 0.52
CA CYS A 108 -4.51 7.90 -0.39
C CYS A 108 -6.01 8.15 -0.56
N THR A 109 -6.48 9.33 -0.17
CA THR A 109 -7.92 9.69 -0.23
C THR A 109 -8.38 10.13 -1.63
N PHE A 110 -7.45 10.60 -2.46
CA PHE A 110 -7.76 11.17 -3.78
C PHE A 110 -7.48 10.23 -4.97
N GLY A 111 -6.61 9.24 -4.81
CA GLY A 111 -6.20 8.35 -5.89
C GLY A 111 -7.37 7.54 -6.46
N ASN A 112 -7.31 7.19 -7.77
CA ASN A 112 -8.43 6.53 -8.46
C ASN A 112 -8.93 5.28 -7.73
N SER A 113 -8.00 4.41 -7.32
CA SER A 113 -8.24 3.18 -6.57
C SER A 113 -7.87 3.26 -5.09
N ASN A 114 -7.70 4.49 -4.59
CA ASN A 114 -7.29 4.77 -3.21
C ASN A 114 -6.13 3.87 -2.73
N PRO A 115 -4.94 3.98 -3.35
CA PRO A 115 -3.84 3.09 -3.04
C PRO A 115 -3.34 3.29 -1.61
N PHE A 116 -2.84 2.21 -1.02
CA PHE A 116 -2.02 2.25 0.17
C PHE A 116 -0.55 2.38 -0.20
N ARG A 117 0.20 3.21 0.52
CA ARG A 117 1.65 3.32 0.47
C ARG A 117 2.22 2.80 1.78
N ILE A 118 3.09 1.82 1.70
CA ILE A 118 3.68 1.18 2.86
C ILE A 118 5.15 1.58 2.92
N LYS A 119 5.56 2.23 4.01
CA LYS A 119 6.97 2.46 4.32
C LYS A 119 7.50 1.29 5.11
N ILE A 120 8.50 0.61 4.57
CA ILE A 120 9.16 -0.51 5.23
C ILE A 120 10.62 -0.18 5.45
N VAL A 121 11.12 -0.48 6.64
CA VAL A 121 12.47 -0.10 7.07
C VAL A 121 13.24 -1.36 7.44
N ASN A 122 14.53 -1.39 7.08
CA ASN A 122 15.46 -2.42 7.47
C ASN A 122 16.17 -2.05 8.77
N ASN A 123 16.00 -2.88 9.80
CA ASN A 123 16.51 -2.65 11.15
C ASN A 123 18.05 -2.67 11.25
N PHE A 124 18.78 -3.15 10.23
CA PHE A 124 20.24 -3.24 10.28
C PHE A 124 20.97 -1.99 9.81
N ASN A 125 20.39 -1.27 8.85
CA ASN A 125 21.04 -0.14 8.21
C ASN A 125 20.13 1.08 8.07
N ASP A 126 18.93 1.03 8.66
CA ASP A 126 17.89 2.07 8.61
C ASP A 126 17.48 2.52 7.20
N ASN A 127 17.84 1.74 6.17
CA ASN A 127 17.36 1.97 4.82
C ASN A 127 15.88 1.65 4.75
N TYR A 128 15.14 2.49 4.02
CA TYR A 128 13.70 2.33 3.83
C TYR A 128 13.33 2.26 2.37
N ASP A 129 12.26 1.53 2.10
CA ASP A 129 11.62 1.43 0.80
C ASP A 129 10.12 1.74 0.93
N TYR A 130 9.52 2.10 -0.20
CA TYR A 130 8.07 2.21 -0.33
C TYR A 130 7.55 1.21 -1.33
N PHE A 131 6.46 0.53 -1.00
CA PHE A 131 5.67 -0.24 -1.97
C PHE A 131 4.19 0.11 -1.83
N TYR A 132 3.43 -0.23 -2.88
CA TYR A 132 2.04 0.19 -3.01
C TYR A 132 1.11 -1.00 -3.17
N ILE A 133 -0.02 -0.96 -2.49
CA ILE A 133 -1.12 -1.91 -2.65
C ILE A 133 -2.34 -1.14 -3.14
N LYS A 134 -2.95 -1.60 -4.25
CA LYS A 134 -4.11 -0.95 -4.85
C LYS A 134 -5.14 -1.97 -5.31
N LYS A 135 -6.41 -1.56 -5.37
CA LYS A 135 -7.41 -2.30 -6.15
C LYS A 135 -7.03 -2.32 -7.62
N VAL A 136 -7.28 -3.44 -8.29
CA VAL A 136 -7.08 -3.56 -9.73
C VAL A 136 -8.11 -2.66 -10.44
N ASP A 137 -7.62 -1.82 -11.32
CA ASP A 137 -8.38 -0.86 -12.12
C ASP A 137 -7.94 -0.91 -13.59
N ALA A 138 -7.42 -2.07 -14.03
CA ALA A 138 -6.72 -2.30 -15.28
C ALA A 138 -7.51 -3.19 -16.22
#